data_AF-U3LPW4-F1
#
_entry.id   AF-U3LPW4-F1
#
_cell.length_a   1.000
_cell.length_b   1.000
_cell.length_c   1.000
_cell.angle_alpha   90.00
_cell.angle_beta   90.00
_cell.angle_gamma   90.00
#
_symmetry.space_group_name_H-M   'P 1'
#
loop_
_entity.id
_entity.type
_entity.pdbx_description
1 polymer ?
#
loop_
_entity_poly.entity_id
_entity_poly.type
_entity_poly.pdbx_seq_one_letter_code
_entity_poly.pdbx_strand_id
1 'polypeptide(L)'
;MFEKLRQARAWRAELRELGNSQAPAELGKPDDTTPGRLLWCLPVPGKPDAFMRVDAGEADHDRFVVPVNAKAFNRLWLAGGLASPERPDGCPLRKDMASDSKYRHAINGFAAGRESPVPLANVVLERGQTPSVRFNNGVTRTLWLLANNVAAFPVLVAGEDNAKALAKLAGTDGSVMRVSEVVRGQEKAPQRAQEPSGTKREGVGQEQARKAPEKAPQGHARKPHSRGMGID
;
A
#
# COMPACT_ATOMS: atom_id res chain seq x y z
N MET A 1 10.86 12.50 36.57
CA MET A 1 9.77 11.61 37.06
C MET A 1 8.38 12.19 36.76
N PHE A 2 8.11 13.46 37.04
CA PHE A 2 6.80 14.10 36.81
C PHE A 2 6.36 14.16 35.33
N GLU A 3 7.27 14.45 34.39
CA GLU A 3 6.93 14.50 32.95
C GLU A 3 6.46 13.14 32.41
N LYS A 4 7.16 12.05 32.74
CA LYS A 4 6.77 10.69 32.34
C LYS A 4 5.38 10.32 32.86
N LEU A 5 5.05 10.72 34.10
CA LEU A 5 3.73 10.48 34.69
C LEU A 5 2.64 11.30 33.99
N ARG A 6 2.93 12.57 33.65
CA ARG A 6 2.02 13.45 32.91
C ARG A 6 1.75 12.92 31.51
N GLN A 7 2.78 12.50 30.80
CA GLN A 7 2.69 11.89 29.47
C GLN A 7 1.88 10.59 29.51
N ALA A 8 2.14 9.70 30.46
CA ALA A 8 1.36 8.47 30.61
C ALA A 8 -0.12 8.73 30.93
N ARG A 9 -0.44 9.78 31.71
CA ARG A 9 -1.83 10.20 31.95
C ARG A 9 -2.50 10.72 30.68
N ALA A 10 -1.80 11.55 29.90
CA ALA A 10 -2.29 12.07 28.64
C ALA A 10 -2.58 10.95 27.63
N TRP A 11 -1.67 9.99 27.47
CA TRP A 11 -1.90 8.81 26.62
C TRP A 11 -3.12 8.00 27.05
N ARG A 12 -3.28 7.73 28.35
CA ARG A 12 -4.47 7.02 28.85
C ARG A 12 -5.75 7.80 28.63
N ALA A 13 -5.71 9.13 28.69
CA ALA A 13 -6.87 9.96 28.38
C ALA A 13 -7.25 9.86 26.90
N GLU A 14 -6.28 9.97 25.99
CA GLU A 14 -6.51 9.85 24.55
C GLU A 14 -7.02 8.46 24.16
N LEU A 15 -6.46 7.39 24.73
CA LEU A 15 -6.97 6.03 24.52
C LEU A 15 -8.43 5.86 24.96
N ARG A 16 -8.83 6.50 26.06
CA ARG A 16 -10.23 6.51 26.51
C ARG A 16 -11.13 7.29 25.56
N GLU A 17 -10.69 8.46 25.09
CA GLU A 17 -11.43 9.25 24.10
C GLU A 17 -11.66 8.45 22.81
N LEU A 18 -10.61 7.80 22.29
CA LEU A 18 -10.67 6.96 21.09
C LEU A 18 -11.59 5.76 21.28
N GLY A 19 -11.57 5.12 22.46
CA GLY A 19 -12.45 4.01 22.78
C GLY A 19 -13.93 4.39 22.87
N ASN A 20 -14.24 5.56 23.43
CA ASN A 20 -15.62 6.02 23.60
C ASN A 20 -16.21 6.61 22.31
N SER A 21 -15.38 7.06 21.38
CA SER A 21 -15.81 7.87 20.23
C SER A 21 -15.72 7.12 18.90
N GLN A 22 -15.71 5.78 18.92
CA GLN A 22 -15.61 4.95 17.73
C GLN A 22 -16.95 4.93 16.97
N ALA A 23 -17.20 6.01 16.23
CA ALA A 23 -18.30 6.08 15.28
C ALA A 23 -18.00 5.18 14.07
N PRO A 24 -19.03 4.63 13.40
CA PRO A 24 -18.89 4.04 12.08
C PRO A 24 -18.20 5.06 11.16
N ALA A 25 -17.21 4.58 10.40
CA ALA A 25 -16.53 5.37 9.39
C ALA A 25 -16.56 4.58 8.10
N GLU A 26 -17.00 5.23 7.03
CA GLU A 26 -17.00 4.64 5.70
C GLU A 26 -15.87 5.23 4.88
N LEU A 27 -15.22 4.37 4.10
CA LEU A 27 -14.28 4.79 3.07
C LEU A 27 -14.95 4.53 1.72
N GLY A 28 -15.01 5.55 0.86
CA GLY A 28 -15.48 5.38 -0.51
C GLY A 28 -14.65 4.33 -1.25
N LYS A 29 -15.27 3.62 -2.20
CA LYS A 29 -14.55 2.70 -3.08
C LYS A 29 -13.47 3.46 -3.85
N PRO A 30 -12.32 2.83 -4.15
CA PRO A 30 -11.33 3.46 -5.00
C PRO A 30 -11.90 3.72 -6.39
N ASP A 31 -11.52 4.86 -6.95
CA ASP A 31 -11.53 5.11 -8.37
C ASP A 31 -10.43 4.29 -9.03
N ASP A 32 -10.83 3.47 -9.98
CA ASP A 32 -9.99 2.53 -10.71
C ASP A 32 -9.96 2.85 -12.22
N THR A 33 -10.39 4.03 -12.67
CA THR A 33 -10.45 4.33 -14.12
C THR A 33 -9.07 4.46 -14.77
N THR A 34 -8.00 4.63 -13.98
CA THR A 34 -6.62 4.71 -14.47
C THR A 34 -5.98 3.33 -14.38
N PRO A 35 -5.63 2.68 -15.50
CA PRO A 35 -5.05 1.34 -15.48
C PRO A 35 -3.84 1.23 -14.56
N GLY A 36 -3.87 0.23 -13.68
CA GLY A 36 -2.77 -0.02 -12.75
C GLY A 36 -2.65 1.01 -11.62
N ARG A 37 -3.69 1.80 -11.35
CA ARG A 37 -3.74 2.72 -10.20
C ARG A 37 -5.10 2.64 -9.53
N LEU A 38 -5.08 2.60 -8.21
CA LEU A 38 -6.25 2.84 -7.38
C LEU A 38 -6.12 4.17 -6.68
N LEU A 39 -7.20 4.94 -6.67
CA LEU A 39 -7.26 6.29 -6.14
C LEU A 39 -8.43 6.43 -5.17
N TRP A 40 -8.16 6.86 -3.94
CA TRP A 40 -9.18 7.19 -2.95
C TRP A 40 -9.29 8.69 -2.78
N CYS A 41 -10.53 9.17 -2.69
CA CYS A 41 -10.87 10.51 -2.22
C CYS A 41 -11.27 10.41 -0.74
N LEU A 42 -10.66 11.24 0.11
CA LEU A 42 -10.85 11.21 1.55
C LEU A 42 -11.42 12.57 2.00
N PRO A 43 -12.67 12.60 2.49
CA PRO A 43 -13.24 13.79 3.08
C PRO A 43 -12.43 14.26 4.28
N VAL A 44 -12.06 15.55 4.30
CA VAL A 44 -11.33 16.17 5.41
C VAL A 44 -12.19 17.26 6.04
N PRO A 45 -12.59 17.14 7.32
CA PRO A 45 -13.43 18.14 7.97
C PRO A 45 -12.87 19.57 7.86
N GLY A 46 -13.65 20.47 7.24
CA GLY A 46 -13.31 21.89 7.08
C GLY A 46 -12.16 22.19 6.11
N LYS A 47 -11.77 21.23 5.25
CA LYS A 47 -10.65 21.33 4.31
C LYS A 47 -11.02 20.72 2.96
N PRO A 48 -10.27 21.01 1.88
CA PRO A 48 -10.37 20.24 0.65
C PRO A 48 -10.10 18.75 0.88
N ASP A 49 -10.70 17.92 0.04
CA ASP A 49 -10.50 16.47 0.09
C ASP A 49 -9.03 16.10 -0.12
N ALA A 50 -8.59 15.09 0.61
CA ALA A 50 -7.27 14.48 0.42
C ALA A 50 -7.37 13.33 -0.58
N PHE A 51 -6.31 13.10 -1.36
CA PHE A 51 -6.28 12.01 -2.34
C PHE A 51 -5.12 11.09 -2.03
N MET A 52 -5.39 9.78 -2.04
CA MET A 52 -4.39 8.75 -1.80
C MET A 52 -4.40 7.68 -2.87
N ARG A 53 -3.25 7.06 -3.15
CA ARG A 53 -3.13 6.05 -4.20
C ARG A 53 -2.28 4.84 -3.83
N VAL A 54 -2.51 3.74 -4.55
CA VAL A 54 -1.53 2.67 -4.76
C VAL A 54 -1.40 2.44 -6.27
N ASP A 55 -0.17 2.23 -6.74
CA ASP A 55 0.13 1.92 -8.14
C ASP A 55 0.53 0.44 -8.30
N ALA A 56 0.41 -0.08 -9.51
CA ALA A 56 0.78 -1.44 -9.92
C ALA A 56 2.22 -1.83 -9.59
N GLY A 57 3.14 -0.87 -9.56
CA GLY A 57 4.53 -1.12 -9.16
C GLY A 57 4.70 -1.53 -7.69
N GLU A 58 3.68 -1.28 -6.86
CA GLU A 58 3.61 -1.71 -5.46
C GLU A 58 2.84 -3.03 -5.29
N ALA A 59 2.37 -3.62 -6.41
CA ALA A 59 1.57 -4.83 -6.44
C ALA A 59 2.45 -6.09 -6.49
N ASP A 60 2.94 -6.52 -5.33
CA ASP A 60 3.39 -7.90 -5.17
C ASP A 60 2.21 -8.82 -4.75
N HIS A 61 2.44 -10.13 -4.76
CA HIS A 61 1.41 -11.13 -4.44
C HIS A 61 1.01 -11.16 -2.95
N ASP A 62 1.76 -10.48 -2.10
CA ASP A 62 1.61 -10.48 -0.65
C ASP A 62 1.14 -9.12 -0.10
N ARG A 63 0.89 -8.12 -0.97
CA ARG A 63 0.33 -6.82 -0.55
C ARG A 63 -1.18 -6.78 -0.60
N PHE A 64 -1.74 -6.26 0.48
CA PHE A 64 -3.17 -6.03 0.64
C PHE A 64 -3.43 -4.58 1.08
N VAL A 65 -4.52 -4.01 0.58
CA VAL A 65 -5.10 -2.76 1.07
C VAL A 65 -6.19 -3.09 2.07
N VAL A 66 -6.15 -2.39 3.21
CA VAL A 66 -7.17 -2.44 4.25
C VAL A 66 -7.71 -1.03 4.49
N PRO A 67 -9.00 -0.77 4.21
CA PRO A 67 -9.70 0.41 4.69
C PRO A 67 -9.79 0.40 6.21
N VAL A 68 -9.24 1.40 6.89
CA VAL A 68 -9.22 1.47 8.36
C VAL A 68 -10.02 2.65 8.89
N ASN A 69 -10.74 2.42 9.98
CA ASN A 69 -11.30 3.48 10.82
C ASN A 69 -10.14 4.20 11.53
N ALA A 70 -10.04 5.52 11.33
CA ALA A 70 -8.92 6.31 11.79
C ALA A 70 -8.74 6.27 13.31
N LYS A 71 -9.83 6.24 14.08
CA LYS A 71 -9.77 6.21 15.56
C LYS A 71 -9.33 4.84 16.06
N ALA A 72 -9.86 3.77 15.49
CA ALA A 72 -9.46 2.40 15.82
C ALA A 72 -7.99 2.16 15.47
N PHE A 73 -7.55 2.64 14.30
CA PHE A 73 -6.17 2.60 13.88
C PHE A 73 -5.26 3.40 14.80
N ASN A 74 -5.63 4.64 15.15
CA ASN A 74 -4.85 5.48 16.08
C ASN A 74 -4.71 4.79 17.45
N ARG A 75 -5.77 4.13 17.93
CA ARG A 75 -5.74 3.38 19.19
C ARG A 75 -4.72 2.23 19.14
N LEU A 76 -4.69 1.44 18.06
CA LEU A 76 -3.70 0.38 17.88
C LEU A 76 -2.27 0.93 17.81
N TRP A 77 -2.09 2.05 17.09
CA TRP A 77 -0.78 2.67 16.98
C TRP A 77 -0.32 3.20 18.34
N LEU A 78 -1.14 3.96 19.07
CA LEU A 78 -0.85 4.46 20.41
C LEU A 78 -0.55 3.33 21.41
N ALA A 79 -1.27 2.20 21.34
CA ALA A 79 -1.06 1.06 22.22
C ALA A 79 0.37 0.48 22.11
N GLY A 80 0.94 0.44 20.90
CA GLY A 80 2.34 0.01 20.71
C GLY A 80 3.35 0.95 21.37
N GLY A 81 3.02 2.24 21.54
CA GLY A 81 3.89 3.23 22.19
C GLY A 81 3.95 3.05 23.70
N LEU A 82 2.87 2.52 24.29
CA LEU A 82 2.87 2.12 25.69
C LEU A 82 3.69 0.85 25.91
N ALA A 83 3.64 -0.10 24.97
CA ALA A 83 4.42 -1.33 25.03
C ALA A 83 5.92 -1.09 24.73
N SER A 84 6.24 -0.08 23.91
CA SER A 84 7.61 0.25 23.49
C SER A 84 7.78 1.75 23.32
N PRO A 85 8.02 2.50 24.43
CA PRO A 85 8.09 3.97 24.41
C PRO A 85 9.23 4.56 23.56
N GLU A 86 10.32 3.82 23.41
CA GLU A 86 11.53 4.26 22.69
C GLU A 86 11.45 3.99 21.17
N ARG A 87 10.32 3.49 20.66
CA ARG A 87 10.20 3.14 19.24
C ARG A 87 10.25 4.41 18.37
N PRO A 88 11.05 4.42 17.29
CA PRO A 88 11.25 5.62 16.47
C PRO A 88 10.00 6.02 15.67
N ASP A 89 9.09 5.08 15.41
CA ASP A 89 7.81 5.30 14.73
C ASP A 89 6.64 5.42 15.71
N GLY A 90 6.92 5.86 16.94
CA GLY A 90 5.90 5.94 17.99
C GLY A 90 4.83 6.98 17.71
N CYS A 91 3.56 6.60 17.88
CA CYS A 91 2.46 7.54 17.79
C CYS A 91 2.57 8.63 18.88
N PRO A 92 2.76 9.92 18.53
CA PRO A 92 2.60 11.01 19.46
C PRO A 92 1.12 11.20 19.82
N LEU A 93 0.83 12.01 20.83
CA LEU A 93 -0.55 12.45 21.08
C LEU A 93 -1.06 13.23 19.86
N ARG A 94 -2.36 13.15 19.55
CA ARG A 94 -2.93 13.82 18.36
C ARG A 94 -2.60 15.32 18.31
N LYS A 95 -2.62 16.00 19.46
CA LYS A 95 -2.27 17.43 19.58
C LYS A 95 -0.82 17.77 19.20
N ASP A 96 0.09 16.79 19.29
CA ASP A 96 1.52 16.97 19.06
C ASP A 96 1.94 16.45 17.66
N MET A 97 1.02 15.83 16.90
CA MET A 97 1.29 15.29 15.56
C MET A 97 1.82 16.34 14.58
N ALA A 98 1.33 17.58 14.68
CA ALA A 98 1.75 18.69 13.82
C ALA A 98 3.20 19.16 14.09
N SER A 99 3.80 18.73 15.20
CA SER A 99 5.20 19.02 15.54
C SER A 99 6.18 18.05 14.89
N ASP A 100 5.71 17.03 14.16
CA ASP A 100 6.60 16.16 13.40
C ASP A 100 7.46 16.97 12.42
N SER A 101 8.77 16.71 12.42
CA SER A 101 9.74 17.43 11.60
C SER A 101 9.41 17.42 10.10
N LYS A 102 8.71 16.37 9.62
CA LYS A 102 8.30 16.22 8.23
C LYS A 102 6.86 16.64 7.96
N TYR A 103 6.11 17.10 8.97
CA TYR A 103 4.68 17.39 8.85
C TYR A 103 4.37 18.38 7.72
N ARG A 104 5.23 19.38 7.51
CA ARG A 104 5.12 20.34 6.39
C ARG A 104 5.19 19.67 5.02
N HIS A 105 5.95 18.58 4.86
CA HIS A 105 5.94 17.80 3.62
C HIS A 105 4.60 17.08 3.40
N ALA A 106 3.95 16.59 4.45
CA ALA A 106 2.61 16.02 4.30
C ALA A 106 1.56 17.09 3.94
N ILE A 107 1.64 18.28 4.53
CA ILE A 107 0.78 19.42 4.12
C ILE A 107 0.93 19.68 2.62
N ASN A 108 2.17 19.83 2.15
CA ASN A 108 2.43 20.11 0.73
C ASN A 108 2.01 18.95 -0.18
N GLY A 109 2.23 17.70 0.25
CA GLY A 109 1.83 16.50 -0.49
C GLY A 109 0.32 16.41 -0.66
N PHE A 110 -0.46 16.60 0.41
CA PHE A 110 -1.92 16.57 0.34
C PHE A 110 -2.51 17.79 -0.38
N ALA A 111 -1.85 18.95 -0.33
CA ALA A 111 -2.30 20.16 -1.04
C ALA A 111 -2.29 20.02 -2.57
N ALA A 112 -1.49 19.10 -3.13
CA ALA A 112 -1.48 18.82 -4.57
C ALA A 112 -2.76 18.11 -5.05
N GLY A 113 -3.56 17.56 -4.13
CA GLY A 113 -4.86 16.99 -4.42
C GLY A 113 -4.80 15.81 -5.40
N ARG A 114 -5.81 15.72 -6.28
CA ARG A 114 -5.99 14.60 -7.22
C ARG A 114 -4.87 14.50 -8.27
N GLU A 115 -4.20 15.59 -8.59
CA GLU A 115 -3.13 15.62 -9.60
C GLU A 115 -1.83 14.95 -9.11
N SER A 116 -1.59 14.96 -7.79
CA SER A 116 -0.46 14.28 -7.18
C SER A 116 -0.87 13.58 -5.89
N PRO A 117 -1.64 12.49 -5.99
CA PRO A 117 -2.18 11.80 -4.83
C PRO A 117 -1.06 11.13 -4.02
N VAL A 118 -1.22 11.18 -2.69
CA VAL A 118 -0.22 10.70 -1.73
C VAL A 118 -0.23 9.17 -1.68
N PRO A 119 0.92 8.47 -1.76
CA PRO A 119 0.92 7.01 -1.69
C PRO A 119 0.43 6.49 -0.32
N LEU A 120 -0.11 5.26 -0.30
CA LEU A 120 -0.56 4.63 0.95
C LEU A 120 0.58 4.46 1.97
N ALA A 121 0.23 4.42 3.25
CA ALA A 121 1.18 4.05 4.30
C ALA A 121 1.37 2.52 4.31
N ASN A 122 2.61 2.06 4.47
CA ASN A 122 2.95 0.64 4.56
C ASN A 122 3.16 0.27 6.02
N VAL A 123 2.28 -0.56 6.55
CA VAL A 123 2.17 -0.87 7.96
C VAL A 123 2.37 -2.36 8.24
N VAL A 124 2.74 -2.67 9.47
CA VAL A 124 2.81 -4.04 9.97
C VAL A 124 2.00 -4.16 11.26
N LEU A 125 1.19 -5.21 11.33
CA LEU A 125 0.46 -5.59 12.54
C LEU A 125 1.38 -6.42 13.44
N GLU A 126 1.56 -5.99 14.68
CA GLU A 126 2.29 -6.74 15.69
C GLU A 126 1.30 -7.52 16.54
N ARG A 127 1.37 -8.85 16.45
CA ARG A 127 0.50 -9.76 17.20
C ARG A 127 1.16 -10.07 18.54
N GLY A 128 0.83 -9.27 19.55
CA GLY A 128 1.23 -9.50 20.94
C GLY A 128 0.03 -9.60 21.88
N GLN A 129 0.29 -9.65 23.18
CA GLN A 129 -0.78 -9.54 24.20
C GLN A 129 -1.61 -8.26 24.01
N THR A 130 -0.96 -7.18 23.58
CA THR A 130 -1.61 -5.95 23.12
C THR A 130 -1.27 -5.76 21.64
N PRO A 131 -2.19 -6.06 20.71
CA PRO A 131 -1.95 -5.83 19.29
C PRO A 131 -1.66 -4.35 19.01
N SER A 132 -0.67 -4.09 18.15
CA SER A 132 -0.25 -2.75 17.75
C SER A 132 0.06 -2.67 16.27
N VAL A 133 0.16 -1.43 15.77
CA VAL A 133 0.62 -1.15 14.41
C VAL A 133 1.98 -0.44 14.47
N ARG A 134 2.89 -0.85 13.58
CA ARG A 134 4.16 -0.19 13.25
C ARG A 134 4.21 0.20 11.77
N PHE A 135 5.18 1.01 11.38
CA PHE A 135 5.32 1.50 10.02
C PHE A 135 6.63 1.03 9.36
N ASN A 136 6.51 0.51 8.14
CA ASN A 136 7.64 0.43 7.22
C ASN A 136 7.86 1.77 6.51
N ASN A 137 6.77 2.48 6.21
CA ASN A 137 6.76 3.82 5.63
C ASN A 137 5.40 4.50 5.87
N GLY A 138 5.36 5.82 5.82
CA GLY A 138 4.11 6.59 5.84
C GLY A 138 3.70 7.15 7.20
N VAL A 139 4.62 7.21 8.18
CA VAL A 139 4.36 7.80 9.50
C VAL A 139 3.75 9.21 9.37
N THR A 140 4.48 10.14 8.75
CA THR A 140 4.07 11.56 8.68
C THR A 140 2.75 11.81 7.94
N ARG A 141 2.48 11.07 6.85
CA ARG A 141 1.20 11.23 6.14
C ARG A 141 0.03 10.70 6.96
N THR A 142 0.24 9.63 7.74
CA THR A 142 -0.77 9.14 8.68
C THR A 142 -0.97 10.10 9.85
N LEU A 143 0.10 10.71 10.40
CA LEU A 143 -0.02 11.78 11.39
C LEU A 143 -0.90 12.93 10.88
N TRP A 144 -0.71 13.35 9.62
CA TRP A 144 -1.53 14.39 9.01
C TRP A 144 -3.00 13.97 8.91
N LEU A 145 -3.31 12.76 8.45
CA LEU A 145 -4.69 12.27 8.36
C LEU A 145 -5.38 12.28 9.74
N LEU A 146 -4.69 11.79 10.77
CA LEU A 146 -5.21 11.73 12.13
C LEU A 146 -5.39 13.12 12.77
N ALA A 147 -4.42 14.01 12.59
CA ALA A 147 -4.48 15.38 13.09
C ALA A 147 -5.58 16.21 12.44
N ASN A 148 -5.92 15.92 11.18
CA ASN A 148 -7.01 16.57 10.45
C ASN A 148 -8.35 15.82 10.55
N ASN A 149 -8.48 14.85 11.48
CA ASN A 149 -9.72 14.13 11.78
C ASN A 149 -10.36 13.44 10.57
N VAL A 150 -9.55 12.91 9.66
CA VAL A 150 -10.05 12.02 8.60
C VAL A 150 -10.70 10.80 9.26
N ALA A 151 -11.90 10.42 8.82
CA ALA A 151 -12.70 9.38 9.47
C ALA A 151 -12.18 7.96 9.16
N ALA A 152 -11.79 7.73 7.91
CA ALA A 152 -11.23 6.46 7.45
C ALA A 152 -10.21 6.70 6.33
N PHE A 153 -9.24 5.80 6.20
CA PHE A 153 -8.24 5.85 5.14
C PHE A 153 -7.71 4.46 4.81
N PRO A 154 -7.20 4.23 3.58
CA PRO A 154 -6.61 2.95 3.19
C PRO A 154 -5.13 2.86 3.63
N VAL A 155 -4.71 1.67 4.05
CA VAL A 155 -3.30 1.34 4.35
C VAL A 155 -2.86 0.07 3.62
N LEU A 156 -1.56 -0.05 3.34
CA LEU A 156 -0.93 -1.25 2.79
C LEU A 156 -0.37 -2.13 3.90
N VAL A 157 -0.59 -3.43 3.79
CA VAL A 157 -0.07 -4.44 4.72
C VAL A 157 0.40 -5.68 3.95
N ALA A 158 1.46 -6.32 4.45
CA ALA A 158 1.95 -7.58 3.92
C ALA A 158 1.31 -8.78 4.63
N GLY A 159 0.95 -9.82 3.88
CA GLY A 159 0.34 -11.04 4.38
C GLY A 159 -1.18 -10.95 4.50
N GLU A 160 -1.87 -11.90 3.88
CA GLU A 160 -3.34 -11.96 3.91
C GLU A 160 -3.90 -12.08 5.33
N ASP A 161 -3.26 -12.91 6.16
CA ASP A 161 -3.66 -13.09 7.55
C ASP A 161 -3.53 -11.79 8.34
N ASN A 162 -2.48 -11.01 8.11
CA ASN A 162 -2.28 -9.71 8.75
C ASN A 162 -3.31 -8.69 8.26
N ALA A 163 -3.63 -8.71 6.98
CA ALA A 163 -4.68 -7.88 6.41
C ALA A 163 -6.05 -8.18 7.04
N LYS A 164 -6.44 -9.46 7.12
CA LYS A 164 -7.67 -9.91 7.79
C LYS A 164 -7.69 -9.55 9.27
N ALA A 165 -6.58 -9.73 9.97
CA ALA A 165 -6.49 -9.38 11.39
C ALA A 165 -6.58 -7.86 11.62
N LEU A 166 -5.93 -7.05 10.77
CA LEU A 166 -6.03 -5.60 10.84
C LEU A 166 -7.46 -5.12 10.53
N ALA A 167 -8.10 -5.68 9.50
CA ALA A 167 -9.49 -5.39 9.16
C ALA A 167 -10.45 -5.71 10.32
N LYS A 168 -10.21 -6.79 11.06
CA LYS A 168 -10.99 -7.12 12.25
C LYS A 168 -10.79 -6.13 13.40
N LEU A 169 -9.56 -5.64 13.59
CA LEU A 169 -9.22 -4.78 14.73
C LEU A 169 -9.53 -3.30 14.49
N ALA A 170 -9.37 -2.84 13.25
CA ALA A 170 -9.48 -1.43 12.90
C ALA A 170 -10.09 -1.18 11.51
N GLY A 171 -10.62 -2.20 10.84
CA GLY A 171 -11.25 -2.03 9.53
C GLY A 171 -12.56 -1.23 9.61
N THR A 172 -13.00 -0.70 8.47
CA THR A 172 -14.30 -0.03 8.35
C THR A 172 -15.44 -1.03 8.15
N ASP A 173 -15.31 -1.89 7.14
CA ASP A 173 -16.35 -2.82 6.65
C ASP A 173 -15.85 -4.27 6.56
N GLY A 174 -14.63 -4.52 7.05
CA GLY A 174 -13.97 -5.83 6.98
C GLY A 174 -13.41 -6.18 5.60
N SER A 175 -13.50 -5.27 4.62
CA SER A 175 -12.94 -5.49 3.29
C SER A 175 -11.42 -5.55 3.31
N VAL A 176 -10.89 -6.45 2.48
CA VAL A 176 -9.46 -6.62 2.25
C VAL A 176 -9.27 -6.81 0.75
N MET A 177 -8.37 -6.05 0.17
CA MET A 177 -8.15 -6.01 -1.27
C MET A 177 -6.73 -6.44 -1.59
N ARG A 178 -6.53 -7.50 -2.36
CA ARG A 178 -5.19 -7.89 -2.82
C ARG A 178 -4.77 -6.99 -3.98
N VAL A 179 -3.65 -6.28 -3.83
CA VAL A 179 -3.24 -5.24 -4.81
C VAL A 179 -3.05 -5.85 -6.20
N SER A 180 -2.41 -7.01 -6.29
CA SER A 180 -2.13 -7.70 -7.55
C SER A 180 -3.39 -8.14 -8.31
N GLU A 181 -4.50 -8.45 -7.62
CA GLU A 181 -5.74 -8.86 -8.27
C GLU A 181 -6.46 -7.67 -8.91
N VAL A 182 -6.43 -6.52 -8.24
CA VAL A 182 -7.10 -5.32 -8.74
C VAL A 182 -6.38 -4.76 -9.95
N VAL A 183 -5.05 -4.80 -9.94
CA VAL A 183 -4.23 -4.35 -11.07
C VAL A 183 -4.40 -5.28 -12.27
N ARG A 184 -4.36 -6.61 -12.07
CA ARG A 184 -4.49 -7.60 -13.17
C ARG A 184 -5.90 -7.70 -13.75
N GLY A 185 -6.92 -7.43 -12.95
CA GLY A 185 -8.31 -7.38 -13.42
C GLY A 185 -8.51 -6.34 -14.53
N GLN A 186 -7.68 -5.30 -14.56
CA GLN A 186 -7.76 -4.20 -15.52
C GLN A 186 -6.88 -4.39 -16.77
N GLU A 187 -5.74 -5.08 -16.66
CA GLU A 187 -4.93 -5.41 -17.84
C GLU A 187 -5.65 -6.37 -18.82
N LYS A 188 -6.60 -7.18 -18.33
CA LYS A 188 -7.36 -8.13 -19.15
C LYS A 188 -8.55 -7.52 -19.90
N ALA A 189 -8.94 -6.28 -19.62
CA ALA A 189 -10.01 -5.58 -20.34
C ALA A 189 -9.42 -4.33 -21.02
N PRO A 190 -9.06 -4.37 -22.32
CA PRO A 190 -9.95 -4.74 -23.43
C PRO A 190 -9.26 -5.54 -24.56
N GLN A 191 -9.59 -6.83 -24.70
CA GLN A 191 -9.45 -7.55 -25.98
C GLN A 191 -10.67 -8.45 -26.19
N ARG A 192 -11.82 -7.86 -26.51
CA ARG A 192 -12.93 -8.62 -27.08
C ARG A 192 -13.79 -7.79 -28.01
N ALA A 193 -13.28 -7.57 -29.21
CA ALA A 193 -14.07 -7.37 -30.43
C ALA A 193 -13.15 -7.48 -31.66
N GLN A 194 -12.75 -8.72 -32.02
CA GLN A 194 -12.55 -9.06 -33.42
C GLN A 194 -13.25 -10.39 -33.65
N GLU A 195 -14.44 -10.30 -34.24
CA GLU A 195 -15.13 -11.45 -34.82
C GLU A 195 -14.30 -11.95 -36.02
N PRO A 196 -13.97 -13.25 -36.11
CA PRO A 196 -13.44 -13.80 -37.34
C PRO A 196 -14.59 -13.93 -38.34
N SER A 197 -14.63 -13.01 -39.30
CA SER A 197 -15.45 -13.14 -40.51
C SER A 197 -14.98 -14.37 -41.29
N GLY A 198 -15.74 -15.46 -41.22
CA GLY A 198 -15.53 -16.63 -42.05
C GLY A 198 -15.69 -16.27 -43.52
N THR A 199 -14.69 -16.60 -44.34
CA THR A 199 -14.89 -16.75 -45.78
C THR A 199 -14.37 -18.10 -46.21
N LYS A 200 -15.31 -18.98 -46.54
CA LYS A 200 -15.14 -20.29 -47.13
C LYS A 200 -14.72 -20.11 -48.58
N ARG A 201 -13.56 -20.64 -49.00
CA ARG A 201 -13.33 -21.02 -50.40
C ARG A 201 -12.47 -22.28 -50.47
N GLU A 202 -13.06 -23.27 -51.13
CA GLU A 202 -12.46 -24.52 -51.60
C GLU A 202 -11.34 -24.24 -52.61
N GLY A 203 -10.34 -25.12 -52.66
CA GLY A 203 -9.29 -25.09 -53.68
C GLY A 203 -8.28 -26.22 -53.49
N VAL A 204 -8.26 -27.12 -54.47
CA VAL A 204 -7.57 -28.41 -54.57
C VAL A 204 -6.13 -28.26 -55.07
N GLY A 205 -5.24 -29.20 -54.72
CA GLY A 205 -3.95 -29.48 -55.39
C GLY A 205 -2.80 -29.74 -54.41
N GLN A 206 -2.29 -30.98 -54.25
CA GLN A 206 -1.12 -31.55 -54.95
C GLN A 206 0.11 -30.61 -54.92
N GLU A 207 1.36 -30.99 -54.62
CA GLU A 207 2.06 -32.27 -54.46
C GLU A 207 3.53 -31.93 -54.10
N GLN A 208 4.33 -32.93 -53.68
CA GLN A 208 5.81 -32.95 -53.60
C GLN A 208 6.52 -32.09 -52.54
N ALA A 209 7.74 -32.37 -52.11
CA ALA A 209 8.50 -33.58 -51.81
C ALA A 209 9.87 -33.06 -51.34
N ARG A 210 10.43 -33.67 -50.28
CA ARG A 210 11.87 -33.95 -50.11
C ARG A 210 12.86 -32.76 -50.11
N LYS A 211 13.52 -32.50 -48.97
CA LYS A 211 14.88 -33.00 -48.62
C LYS A 211 15.50 -32.18 -47.47
N ALA A 212 15.94 -32.89 -46.43
CA ALA A 212 17.13 -32.50 -45.67
C ALA A 212 18.39 -32.76 -46.52
N PRO A 213 19.54 -32.15 -46.19
CA PRO A 213 20.49 -32.94 -45.42
C PRO A 213 21.28 -32.18 -44.33
N GLU A 214 21.87 -33.04 -43.52
CA GLU A 214 22.73 -32.93 -42.35
C GLU A 214 24.19 -32.60 -42.72
N LYS A 215 24.91 -31.86 -41.84
CA LYS A 215 26.27 -32.13 -41.30
C LYS A 215 27.11 -30.88 -40.99
N ALA A 216 27.59 -30.83 -39.74
CA ALA A 216 28.80 -30.14 -39.23
C ALA A 216 30.08 -30.90 -39.71
N PRO A 217 31.36 -30.56 -39.38
CA PRO A 217 31.87 -29.81 -38.21
C PRO A 217 33.19 -29.00 -38.44
N GLN A 218 33.89 -28.70 -37.33
CA GLN A 218 35.26 -28.14 -37.17
C GLN A 218 35.31 -26.60 -37.13
N GLY A 219 35.88 -25.92 -36.13
CA GLY A 219 36.77 -26.30 -35.03
C GLY A 219 38.00 -25.39 -35.07
N HIS A 220 38.21 -24.53 -34.07
CA HIS A 220 39.49 -23.91 -33.63
C HIS A 220 39.12 -22.99 -32.43
N ALA A 221 39.57 -23.24 -31.20
CA ALA A 221 40.92 -23.17 -30.61
C ALA A 221 40.94 -22.02 -29.57
N ARG A 222 41.47 -22.37 -28.39
CA ARG A 222 41.61 -21.58 -27.14
C ARG A 222 42.47 -20.30 -27.36
N LYS A 223 42.43 -19.24 -26.54
CA LYS A 223 42.90 -19.15 -25.13
C LYS A 223 42.64 -17.74 -24.53
N PRO A 224 42.85 -17.55 -23.21
CA PRO A 224 42.31 -16.45 -22.39
C PRO A 224 43.30 -15.29 -22.19
N HIS A 225 42.78 -14.11 -21.83
CA HIS A 225 43.59 -13.04 -21.27
C HIS A 225 43.35 -12.87 -19.77
N SER A 226 44.37 -13.24 -19.02
CA SER A 226 44.69 -12.83 -17.66
C SER A 226 45.47 -11.51 -17.67
N ARG A 227 45.07 -10.55 -16.82
CA ARG A 227 45.88 -9.48 -16.23
C ARG A 227 45.04 -8.96 -15.04
N GLY A 228 45.42 -8.96 -13.78
CA GLY A 228 46.74 -9.07 -13.15
C GLY A 228 47.13 -7.72 -12.54
N MET A 229 47.18 -7.68 -11.19
CA MET A 229 47.71 -6.63 -10.27
C MET A 229 46.85 -5.36 -10.11
N GLY A 230 46.58 -4.82 -8.91
CA GLY A 230 47.10 -5.06 -7.56
C GLY A 230 47.79 -3.80 -7.00
N ILE A 231 47.43 -3.42 -5.76
CA ILE A 231 48.12 -2.49 -4.82
C ILE A 231 47.92 -0.99 -5.19
N ASP A 232 47.54 -0.04 -4.32
CA ASP A 232 47.69 0.14 -2.86
C ASP A 232 46.38 0.13 -2.03
#